data_AF-A0A966DAI5-F1
#
_entry.id   AF-A0A966DAI5-F1
#
_cell.length_a   1.000
_cell.length_b   1.000
_cell.length_c   1.000
_cell.angle_alpha   90.00
_cell.angle_beta   90.00
_cell.angle_gamma   90.00
#
_symmetry.space_group_name_H-M   'P 1'
#
loop_
_entity.id
_entity.type
_entity.pdbx_description
1 polymer ?
#
loop_
_entity_poly.entity_id
_entity_poly.type
_entity_poly.pdbx_seq_one_letter_code
_entity_poly.pdbx_strand_id
1 'polypeptide(L)'
;MITCYFLQRSNKENICLSPYLDTERVDSWEEGESVQLLSSGMLTKPQRDEATYALYSAIDFCVDRWIQNKQYVPRLLVTALIFTASYFFFSLVIRDPLPMLDELAISFGLGIFGWSVLAKRDTRSSVAQRRRYEMKVRSSEREEVVQEHLFALETYLDEVAALDPLDLAKALCLVDSGTLKDLPYDGDDSMLADITSSMMLYLSVNNKPLRKLAERIHHQRAMGKPDENLSARLFHQSMQKRLDLSLLALVVVLLES
;
A
#
# COMPACT_ATOMS: atom_id res chain seq x y z
N MET A 1 0.40 14.30 -15.04
CA MET A 1 0.42 13.02 -15.80
C MET A 1 0.58 11.89 -14.80
N ILE A 2 -0.24 10.85 -14.90
CA ILE A 2 -0.30 9.78 -13.91
C ILE A 2 0.35 8.52 -14.48
N THR A 3 1.55 8.19 -13.99
CA THR A 3 2.32 7.02 -14.44
C THR A 3 2.09 5.83 -13.50
N CYS A 4 1.60 4.73 -14.05
CA CYS A 4 1.45 3.44 -13.39
C CYS A 4 2.46 2.45 -13.98
N TYR A 5 2.99 1.54 -13.16
CA TYR A 5 3.94 0.52 -13.60
C TYR A 5 3.35 -0.87 -13.39
N PHE A 6 3.53 -1.75 -14.36
CA PHE A 6 3.17 -3.15 -14.25
C PHE A 6 4.43 -4.01 -14.37
N LEU A 7 4.75 -4.73 -13.29
CA LEU A 7 5.90 -5.63 -13.21
C LEU A 7 5.42 -7.07 -13.25
N GLN A 8 5.86 -7.79 -14.27
CA GLN A 8 5.59 -9.21 -14.45
C GLN A 8 6.55 -10.06 -13.62
N ARG A 9 6.04 -11.15 -13.06
CA ARG A 9 6.84 -12.10 -12.28
C ARG A 9 6.52 -13.52 -12.72
N SER A 10 7.55 -14.31 -13.00
CA SER A 10 7.36 -15.68 -13.49
C SER A 10 6.78 -16.64 -12.43
N ASN A 11 7.24 -16.48 -11.18
CA ASN A 11 6.99 -17.43 -10.09
C ASN A 11 5.98 -16.92 -9.04
N LYS A 12 5.51 -15.68 -9.14
CA LYS A 12 4.64 -15.03 -8.15
C LYS A 12 3.64 -14.07 -8.84
N GLU A 13 2.72 -13.52 -8.04
CA GLU A 13 1.73 -12.55 -8.53
C GLU A 13 2.38 -11.30 -9.11
N ASN A 14 1.79 -10.78 -10.18
CA ASN A 14 2.26 -9.56 -10.83
C ASN A 14 2.03 -8.36 -9.91
N ILE A 15 2.86 -7.33 -10.06
CA ILE A 15 2.82 -6.15 -9.21
C ILE A 15 2.39 -4.96 -10.05
N CYS A 16 1.28 -4.34 -9.68
CA CYS A 16 0.83 -3.08 -10.25
C CYS A 16 1.14 -1.93 -9.27
N LEU A 17 2.13 -1.13 -9.62
CA LEU A 17 2.47 0.09 -8.89
C LEU A 17 1.62 1.22 -9.43
N SER A 18 0.89 1.88 -8.55
CA SER A 18 0.07 3.02 -8.94
C SER A 18 0.14 4.14 -7.91
N PRO A 19 0.22 5.41 -8.37
CA PRO A 19 0.09 6.56 -7.49
C PRO A 19 -1.32 6.68 -6.91
N TYR A 20 -2.29 5.92 -7.46
CA TYR A 20 -3.64 5.84 -6.92
C TYR A 20 -3.71 5.37 -5.47
N LEU A 21 -2.68 4.70 -4.96
CA LEU A 21 -2.61 4.31 -3.55
C LEU A 21 -2.36 5.50 -2.60
N ASP A 22 -1.98 6.67 -3.13
CA ASP A 22 -1.72 7.87 -2.35
C ASP A 22 -3.02 8.65 -2.09
N THR A 23 -3.42 8.67 -0.82
CA THR A 23 -4.67 9.29 -0.37
C THR A 23 -4.62 10.81 -0.35
N GLU A 24 -3.43 11.39 -0.29
CA GLU A 24 -3.26 12.85 -0.22
C GLU A 24 -3.39 13.49 -1.60
N ARG A 25 -3.06 12.74 -2.66
CA ARG A 25 -3.11 13.21 -4.05
C ARG A 25 -4.49 13.16 -4.70
N VAL A 26 -5.49 12.58 -4.02
CA VAL A 26 -6.87 12.45 -4.55
C VAL A 26 -7.48 13.78 -4.97
N ASP A 27 -7.24 14.84 -4.22
CA ASP A 27 -7.75 16.18 -4.53
C ASP A 27 -6.89 16.90 -5.60
N SER A 28 -5.64 16.47 -5.79
CA SER A 28 -4.69 17.09 -6.74
C SER A 28 -4.84 16.60 -8.18
N TRP A 29 -5.51 15.46 -8.42
CA TRP A 29 -5.71 14.95 -9.79
C TRP A 29 -6.76 15.76 -10.54
N GLU A 30 -6.30 16.63 -11.43
CA GLU A 30 -7.11 17.43 -12.34
C GLU A 30 -7.79 16.57 -13.41
N GLU A 31 -8.86 17.08 -14.03
CA GLU A 31 -9.67 16.33 -15.01
C GLU A 31 -8.95 16.05 -16.33
N GLY A 32 -7.87 16.77 -16.64
CA GLY A 32 -7.12 16.64 -17.90
C GLY A 32 -5.84 15.80 -17.84
N GLU A 33 -5.48 15.22 -16.69
CA GLU A 33 -4.27 14.41 -16.60
C GLU A 33 -4.44 13.05 -17.27
N SER A 34 -3.60 12.75 -18.25
CA SER A 34 -3.55 11.43 -18.89
C SER A 34 -2.93 10.39 -17.95
N VAL A 35 -3.44 9.15 -18.04
CA VAL A 35 -2.94 7.99 -17.31
C VAL A 35 -2.15 7.12 -18.27
N GLN A 36 -0.91 6.80 -17.91
CA GLN A 36 -0.08 5.85 -18.64
C GLN A 36 0.17 4.59 -17.81
N LEU A 37 0.03 3.43 -18.45
CA LEU A 37 0.45 2.15 -17.89
C LEU A 37 1.70 1.70 -18.63
N LEU A 38 2.81 1.69 -17.89
CA LEU A 38 4.12 1.29 -18.36
C LEU A 38 4.33 -0.20 -18.07
N SER A 39 4.70 -0.95 -19.09
CA SER A 39 5.04 -2.38 -18.98
C SER A 39 6.30 -2.71 -19.78
N SER A 40 7.01 -3.76 -19.37
CA SER A 40 8.21 -4.23 -20.09
C SER A 40 7.94 -4.69 -21.52
N GLY A 41 6.73 -5.21 -21.78
CA GLY A 41 6.30 -5.70 -23.07
C GLY A 41 4.79 -5.55 -23.28
N MET A 42 4.30 -6.09 -24.41
CA MET A 42 2.88 -6.10 -24.72
C MET A 42 2.10 -6.96 -23.73
N LEU A 43 1.13 -6.37 -23.05
CA LEU A 43 0.31 -7.07 -22.08
C LEU A 43 -0.68 -8.00 -22.77
N THR A 44 -0.72 -9.25 -22.33
CA THR A 44 -1.77 -10.19 -22.73
C THR A 44 -3.12 -9.75 -22.15
N LYS A 45 -4.23 -10.19 -22.76
CA LYS A 45 -5.58 -9.92 -22.24
C LYS A 45 -5.74 -10.19 -20.73
N PRO A 46 -5.33 -11.36 -20.19
CA PRO A 46 -5.45 -11.61 -18.75
C PRO A 46 -4.61 -10.64 -17.89
N GLN A 47 -3.39 -10.28 -18.33
CA GLN A 47 -2.56 -9.31 -17.61
C GLN A 47 -3.17 -7.91 -17.63
N ARG A 48 -3.82 -7.51 -18.72
CA ARG A 48 -4.55 -6.24 -18.81
C ARG A 48 -5.74 -6.21 -17.85
N ASP A 49 -6.46 -7.32 -17.74
CA ASP A 49 -7.59 -7.45 -16.80
C ASP A 49 -7.09 -7.39 -15.34
N GLU A 50 -5.97 -8.07 -15.03
CA GLU A 50 -5.32 -8.03 -13.71
C GLU A 50 -4.86 -6.60 -13.35
N ALA A 51 -4.18 -5.91 -14.26
CA ALA A 51 -3.76 -4.52 -14.07
C ALA A 51 -4.97 -3.60 -13.84
N THR A 52 -6.05 -3.79 -14.58
CA THR A 52 -7.29 -3.00 -14.41
C THR A 52 -7.94 -3.26 -13.06
N TYR A 53 -8.01 -4.52 -12.64
CA TYR A 53 -8.52 -4.88 -11.32
C TYR A 53 -7.65 -4.27 -10.20
N ALA A 54 -6.32 -4.35 -10.33
CA ALA A 54 -5.39 -3.76 -9.36
C ALA A 54 -5.56 -2.23 -9.26
N LEU A 55 -5.67 -1.53 -10.39
CA LEU A 55 -5.92 -0.08 -10.39
C LEU A 55 -7.28 0.27 -9.79
N TYR A 56 -8.33 -0.49 -10.11
CA TYR A 56 -9.65 -0.25 -9.54
C TYR A 56 -9.69 -0.48 -8.05
N SER A 57 -9.04 -1.53 -7.55
CA SER A 57 -8.94 -1.78 -6.12
C SER A 57 -8.13 -0.68 -5.40
N ALA A 58 -7.05 -0.19 -6.01
CA ALA A 58 -6.27 0.94 -5.51
C ALA A 58 -7.11 2.22 -5.44
N ILE A 59 -7.86 2.54 -6.50
CA ILE A 59 -8.79 3.68 -6.54
C ILE A 59 -9.87 3.55 -5.46
N ASP A 60 -10.49 2.37 -5.32
CA ASP A 60 -11.53 2.14 -4.33
C ASP A 60 -11.00 2.35 -2.91
N PHE A 61 -9.84 1.75 -2.59
CA PHE A 61 -9.15 1.95 -1.32
C PHE A 61 -8.86 3.43 -1.05
N CYS A 62 -8.33 4.12 -2.05
CA CYS A 62 -7.88 5.49 -1.92
C CYS A 62 -9.04 6.47 -1.71
N VAL A 63 -10.11 6.34 -2.50
CA VAL A 63 -11.30 7.20 -2.36
C VAL A 63 -12.02 6.91 -1.04
N ASP A 64 -12.11 5.65 -0.61
CA ASP A 64 -12.67 5.30 0.70
C ASP A 64 -11.87 5.94 1.84
N ARG A 65 -10.54 5.94 1.75
CA ARG A 65 -9.70 6.55 2.78
C ARG A 65 -9.76 8.08 2.74
N TRP A 66 -9.77 8.67 1.55
CA TRP A 66 -9.93 10.12 1.37
C TRP A 66 -11.25 10.63 1.96
N ILE A 67 -12.39 9.99 1.64
CA ILE A 67 -13.68 10.45 2.18
C ILE A 67 -13.76 10.25 3.70
N GLN A 68 -13.14 9.18 4.23
CA GLN A 68 -13.03 8.97 5.68
C GLN A 68 -12.21 10.06 6.36
N ASN A 69 -11.09 10.50 5.76
CA ASN A 69 -10.27 11.58 6.28
C ASN A 69 -11.02 12.91 6.23
N LYS A 70 -11.68 13.21 5.09
CA LYS A 70 -12.44 14.46 4.90
C LYS A 70 -13.63 14.59 5.86
N GLN A 71 -14.33 13.49 6.12
CA GLN A 71 -15.48 13.45 7.03
C GLN A 71 -15.11 13.16 8.49
N TYR A 72 -13.82 13.01 8.81
CA TYR A 72 -13.38 12.66 10.16
C TYR A 72 -13.86 13.67 11.21
N VAL A 73 -13.57 14.96 11.00
CA VAL A 73 -13.91 16.02 11.98
C VAL A 73 -15.43 16.19 12.14
N PRO A 74 -16.23 16.32 11.06
CA PRO A 74 -17.68 16.37 11.20
C PRO A 74 -18.26 15.14 11.92
N ARG A 75 -17.77 13.95 11.59
CA ARG A 75 -18.21 12.70 12.21
C ARG A 75 -17.88 12.68 13.70
N LEU A 76 -16.66 13.07 14.07
CA LEU A 76 -16.23 13.14 15.46
C LEU A 76 -17.15 14.04 16.29
N LEU A 77 -17.47 15.23 15.79
CA LEU A 77 -18.35 16.20 16.46
C LEU A 77 -19.77 15.62 16.66
N VAL A 78 -20.35 15.00 15.64
CA VAL A 78 -21.66 14.37 15.75
C VAL A 78 -21.64 13.22 16.76
N THR A 79 -20.59 12.39 16.76
CA THR A 79 -20.48 11.29 17.72
C THR A 79 -20.26 11.77 19.15
N ALA A 80 -19.50 12.84 19.35
CA ALA A 80 -19.33 13.48 20.66
C ALA A 80 -20.66 14.07 21.17
N LEU A 81 -21.46 14.66 20.27
CA LEU A 81 -22.80 15.13 20.59
C LEU A 81 -23.73 13.98 20.97
N ILE A 82 -23.76 12.89 20.20
CA ILE A 82 -24.56 11.69 20.51
C ILE A 82 -24.18 11.13 21.89
N PHE A 83 -22.88 11.00 22.16
CA PHE A 83 -22.37 10.55 23.45
C PHE A 83 -22.87 11.46 24.58
N THR A 84 -22.66 12.77 24.44
CA THR A 84 -23.01 13.77 25.46
C THR A 84 -24.51 13.81 25.72
N ALA A 85 -25.33 13.81 24.65
CA ALA A 85 -26.79 13.79 24.76
C ALA A 85 -27.30 12.51 25.40
N SER A 86 -26.71 11.36 25.03
CA SER A 86 -27.06 10.06 25.60
C SER A 86 -26.69 10.02 27.08
N TYR A 87 -25.48 10.46 27.45
CA TYR A 87 -25.03 10.52 28.83
C TYR A 87 -25.94 11.41 29.68
N PHE A 88 -26.25 12.63 29.24
CA PHE A 88 -27.18 13.50 29.98
C PHE A 88 -28.59 12.92 30.06
N PHE A 89 -29.06 12.23 29.02
CA PHE A 89 -30.36 11.56 29.05
C PHE A 89 -30.39 10.46 30.13
N PHE A 90 -29.39 9.57 30.16
CA PHE A 90 -29.30 8.53 31.19
C PHE A 90 -29.13 9.13 32.59
N SER A 91 -28.27 10.14 32.75
CA SER A 91 -27.97 10.75 34.04
C SER A 91 -29.11 11.60 34.62
N LEU A 92 -29.91 12.29 33.79
CA LEU A 92 -30.95 13.21 34.25
C LEU A 92 -32.37 12.62 34.22
N VAL A 93 -32.67 11.78 33.23
CA VAL A 93 -34.04 11.27 33.00
C VAL A 93 -34.26 9.94 33.71
N ILE A 94 -33.26 9.06 33.71
CA ILE A 94 -33.34 7.76 34.37
C ILE A 94 -32.85 7.95 35.81
N ARG A 95 -33.80 8.27 36.69
CA ARG A 95 -33.58 8.55 38.12
C ARG A 95 -33.25 7.32 38.97
N ASP A 96 -33.32 6.12 38.39
CA ASP A 96 -32.92 4.90 39.09
C ASP A 96 -31.38 4.85 39.14
N PRO A 97 -30.78 4.47 40.27
CA PRO A 97 -29.33 4.50 40.44
C PRO A 97 -28.70 3.34 39.66
N LEU A 98 -28.60 3.47 38.34
CA LEU A 98 -27.60 2.74 37.60
C LEU A 98 -26.23 3.25 38.08
N PRO A 99 -25.26 2.36 38.35
CA PRO A 99 -23.89 2.79 38.60
C PRO A 99 -23.44 3.71 37.47
N MET A 100 -22.78 4.82 37.79
CA MET A 100 -22.29 5.77 36.78
C MET A 100 -21.45 5.09 35.66
N LEU A 101 -20.81 3.97 35.99
CA LEU A 101 -20.10 3.10 35.06
C LEU A 101 -21.00 2.54 33.94
N ASP A 102 -22.23 2.14 34.25
CA ASP A 102 -23.15 1.55 33.28
C ASP A 102 -23.68 2.61 32.32
N GLU A 103 -24.01 3.81 32.82
CA GLU A 103 -24.42 4.95 31.99
C GLU A 103 -23.31 5.40 31.03
N LEU A 104 -22.07 5.44 31.52
CA LEU A 104 -20.90 5.76 30.72
C LEU A 104 -20.62 4.68 29.67
N ALA A 105 -20.77 3.40 30.03
CA ALA A 105 -20.62 2.29 29.09
C ALA A 105 -21.69 2.32 27.98
N ILE A 106 -22.96 2.57 28.32
CA ILE A 106 -24.05 2.63 27.35
C ILE A 106 -23.88 3.82 26.40
N SER A 107 -23.58 5.01 26.93
CA SER A 107 -23.35 6.21 26.11
C SER A 107 -22.13 6.05 25.20
N PHE A 108 -21.05 5.42 25.68
CA PHE A 108 -19.88 5.08 24.85
C PHE A 108 -20.24 4.08 23.75
N GLY A 109 -21.02 3.06 24.06
CA GLY A 109 -21.55 2.10 23.09
C GLY A 109 -22.38 2.76 22.00
N LEU A 110 -23.27 3.70 22.36
CA LEU A 110 -24.05 4.50 21.40
C LEU A 110 -23.17 5.41 20.55
N GLY A 111 -22.10 5.97 21.11
CA GLY A 111 -21.10 6.74 20.37
C GLY A 111 -20.39 5.90 19.30
N ILE A 112 -19.91 4.69 19.66
CA ILE A 112 -19.27 3.75 18.72
C ILE A 112 -20.27 3.30 17.64
N PHE A 113 -21.51 3.03 18.02
CA PHE A 113 -22.56 2.65 17.08
C PHE A 113 -22.83 3.79 16.09
N GLY A 114 -23.00 5.03 16.57
CA GLY A 114 -23.16 6.22 15.75
C GLY A 114 -21.99 6.42 14.80
N TRP A 115 -20.75 6.29 15.28
CA TRP A 115 -19.54 6.37 14.46
C TRP A 115 -19.58 5.38 13.30
N SER A 116 -19.90 4.11 13.59
CA SER A 116 -19.90 3.03 12.62
C SER A 116 -20.97 3.23 11.54
N VAL A 117 -22.15 3.72 11.92
CA VAL A 117 -23.24 4.03 10.98
C VAL A 117 -22.86 5.20 10.08
N LEU A 118 -22.33 6.29 10.64
CA LEU A 118 -21.88 7.44 9.86
C LEU A 118 -20.74 7.07 8.91
N ALA A 119 -19.76 6.29 9.36
CA ALA A 119 -18.66 5.85 8.51
C ALA A 119 -19.14 5.07 7.28
N LYS A 120 -20.12 4.17 7.43
CA LYS A 120 -20.72 3.43 6.30
C LYS A 120 -21.53 4.33 5.36
N ARG A 121 -22.19 5.36 5.90
CA ARG A 121 -22.94 6.33 5.09
C ARG A 121 -22.00 7.20 4.26
N ASP A 122 -20.90 7.64 4.84
CA ASP A 122 -19.97 8.57 4.20
C ASP A 122 -19.25 7.91 3.01
N THR A 123 -18.85 6.64 3.11
CA THR A 123 -18.26 5.89 1.98
C THR A 123 -19.24 5.66 0.82
N ARG A 124 -20.54 5.60 1.13
CA ARG A 124 -21.64 5.48 0.15
C ARG A 124 -22.15 6.83 -0.35
N SER A 125 -21.54 7.94 0.05
CA SER A 125 -21.96 9.27 -0.39
C SER A 125 -21.81 9.43 -1.91
N SER A 126 -22.71 10.20 -2.52
CA SER A 126 -22.67 10.50 -3.97
C SER A 126 -21.34 11.14 -4.39
N VAL A 127 -20.71 11.92 -3.52
CA VAL A 127 -19.38 12.51 -3.74
C VAL A 127 -18.32 11.44 -3.90
N ALA A 128 -18.26 10.45 -3.01
CA ALA A 128 -17.30 9.35 -3.09
C ALA A 128 -17.56 8.45 -4.31
N GLN A 129 -18.83 8.20 -4.63
CA GLN A 129 -19.20 7.39 -5.81
C GLN A 129 -18.85 8.10 -7.12
N ARG A 130 -19.12 9.40 -7.21
CA ARG A 130 -18.75 10.22 -8.36
C ARG A 130 -17.24 10.23 -8.57
N ARG A 131 -16.47 10.47 -7.51
CA ARG A 131 -15.00 10.51 -7.61
C ARG A 131 -14.41 9.15 -7.98
N ARG A 132 -14.94 8.05 -7.43
CA ARG A 132 -14.57 6.68 -7.85
C ARG A 132 -14.83 6.45 -9.34
N TYR A 133 -16.03 6.81 -9.79
CA TYR A 133 -16.40 6.64 -11.19
C TYR A 133 -15.47 7.44 -12.11
N GLU A 134 -15.22 8.71 -11.82
CA GLU A 134 -14.30 9.58 -12.57
C GLU A 134 -12.91 8.95 -12.70
N MET A 135 -12.32 8.48 -11.61
CA MET A 135 -11.00 7.85 -11.63
C MET A 135 -10.98 6.52 -12.38
N LYS A 136 -12.03 5.69 -12.26
CA LYS A 136 -12.13 4.41 -12.98
C LYS A 136 -12.27 4.59 -14.49
N VAL A 137 -13.05 5.59 -14.92
CA VAL A 137 -13.17 5.94 -16.35
C VAL A 137 -11.80 6.37 -16.88
N ARG A 138 -11.09 7.27 -16.19
CA ARG A 138 -9.74 7.69 -16.60
C ARG A 138 -8.74 6.53 -16.64
N SER A 139 -8.79 5.65 -15.64
CA SER A 139 -7.96 4.44 -15.62
C SER A 139 -8.31 3.45 -16.73
N SER A 140 -9.51 3.54 -17.32
CA SER A 140 -9.91 2.72 -18.48
C SER A 140 -9.41 3.31 -19.79
N GLU A 141 -9.40 4.63 -19.89
CA GLU A 141 -8.91 5.41 -21.05
C GLU A 141 -7.38 5.56 -21.08
N ARG A 142 -6.68 4.76 -20.26
CA ARG A 142 -5.22 4.80 -20.13
C ARG A 142 -4.51 4.45 -21.44
N GLU A 143 -3.36 5.04 -21.64
CA GLU A 143 -2.43 4.70 -22.72
C GLU A 143 -1.45 3.62 -22.22
N GLU A 144 -1.29 2.55 -23.01
CA GLU A 144 -0.35 1.47 -22.71
C GLU A 144 0.96 1.74 -23.44
N VAL A 145 2.04 1.95 -22.68
CA VAL A 145 3.35 2.31 -23.21
C VAL A 145 4.35 1.24 -22.82
N VAL A 146 5.05 0.69 -23.82
CA VAL A 146 6.08 -0.32 -23.60
C VAL A 146 7.40 0.35 -23.28
N GLN A 147 8.03 -0.05 -22.19
CA GLN A 147 9.31 0.49 -21.76
C GLN A 147 10.29 -0.61 -21.36
N GLU A 148 11.36 -0.73 -22.13
CA GLU A 148 12.33 -1.83 -22.02
C GLU A 148 13.08 -1.83 -20.67
N HIS A 149 13.29 -0.67 -20.05
CA HIS A 149 13.97 -0.57 -18.75
C HIS A 149 13.24 -1.30 -17.60
N LEU A 150 11.92 -1.51 -17.70
CA LEU A 150 11.16 -2.30 -16.72
C LEU A 150 11.56 -3.77 -16.77
N PHE A 151 12.01 -4.26 -17.92
CA PHE A 151 12.48 -5.64 -18.08
C PHE A 151 13.68 -5.94 -17.18
N ALA A 152 14.54 -4.95 -16.91
CA ALA A 152 15.67 -5.11 -15.98
C ALA A 152 15.21 -5.44 -14.56
N LEU A 153 14.13 -4.78 -14.09
CA LEU A 153 13.54 -5.02 -12.77
C LEU A 153 12.87 -6.39 -12.69
N GLU A 154 12.15 -6.79 -13.74
CA GLU A 154 11.51 -8.10 -13.83
C GLU A 154 12.54 -9.23 -13.88
N THR A 155 13.58 -9.08 -14.71
CA THR A 155 14.69 -10.02 -14.81
C THR A 155 15.39 -10.14 -13.46
N TYR A 156 15.65 -9.02 -12.78
CA TYR A 156 16.23 -9.03 -11.44
C TYR A 156 15.37 -9.83 -10.45
N LEU A 157 14.04 -9.60 -10.43
CA LEU A 157 13.12 -10.32 -9.56
C LEU A 157 13.14 -11.84 -9.81
N ASP A 158 13.22 -12.24 -11.08
CA ASP A 158 13.23 -13.64 -11.49
C ASP A 158 14.58 -14.32 -11.17
N GLU A 159 15.69 -13.66 -11.45
CA GLU A 159 17.03 -14.14 -11.11
C GLU A 159 17.21 -14.31 -9.60
N VAL A 160 16.78 -13.32 -8.83
CA VAL A 160 16.85 -13.36 -7.37
C VAL A 160 15.89 -14.40 -6.79
N ALA A 161 14.75 -14.64 -7.43
CA ALA A 161 13.84 -15.72 -7.04
C ALA A 161 14.42 -17.12 -7.31
N ALA A 162 15.36 -17.26 -8.25
CA ALA A 162 16.05 -18.51 -8.56
C ALA A 162 17.22 -18.84 -7.62
N LEU A 163 17.71 -17.86 -6.85
CA LEU A 163 18.78 -18.05 -5.87
C LEU A 163 18.32 -18.87 -4.65
N ASP A 164 19.26 -19.55 -3.99
CA ASP A 164 18.96 -20.26 -2.74
C ASP A 164 18.50 -19.25 -1.66
N PRO A 165 17.33 -19.46 -1.01
CA PRO A 165 16.82 -18.51 -0.02
C PRO A 165 17.75 -18.27 1.17
N LEU A 166 18.62 -19.22 1.50
CA LEU A 166 19.62 -19.06 2.56
C LEU A 166 20.69 -18.04 2.15
N ASP A 167 21.25 -18.21 0.96
CA ASP A 167 22.29 -17.32 0.41
C ASP A 167 21.74 -15.90 0.21
N LEU A 168 20.51 -15.77 -0.30
CA LEU A 168 19.88 -14.46 -0.46
C LEU A 168 19.62 -13.77 0.90
N ALA A 169 19.18 -14.52 1.92
CA ALA A 169 18.97 -13.96 3.27
C ALA A 169 20.29 -13.49 3.90
N LYS A 170 21.38 -14.23 3.68
CA LYS A 170 22.73 -13.85 4.13
C LYS A 170 23.24 -12.61 3.40
N ALA A 171 23.08 -12.56 2.07
CA ALA A 171 23.47 -11.43 1.23
C ALA A 171 22.72 -10.14 1.63
N LEU A 172 21.43 -10.24 1.96
CA LEU A 172 20.64 -9.11 2.47
C LEU A 172 21.21 -8.56 3.78
N CYS A 173 21.69 -9.43 4.67
CA CYS A 173 22.12 -9.07 6.03
C CYS A 173 23.63 -8.86 6.18
N LEU A 174 24.40 -8.83 5.08
CA LEU A 174 25.87 -8.68 5.06
C LEU A 174 26.62 -9.76 5.87
N VAL A 175 26.04 -10.95 6.04
CA VAL A 175 26.61 -12.01 6.90
C VAL A 175 27.75 -12.75 6.21
N ASP A 176 27.67 -12.90 4.88
CA ASP A 176 28.72 -13.52 4.05
C ASP A 176 29.23 -12.52 3.00
N SER A 177 30.38 -12.80 2.38
CA SER A 177 30.97 -12.02 1.28
C SER A 177 30.14 -12.00 -0.01
N GLY A 178 28.96 -12.61 -0.01
CA GLY A 178 28.00 -12.52 -1.10
C GLY A 178 27.40 -11.12 -1.13
N THR A 179 27.89 -10.27 -2.03
CA THR A 179 27.25 -9.00 -2.33
C THR A 179 25.88 -9.27 -2.93
N LEU A 180 24.89 -8.46 -2.56
CA LEU A 180 23.61 -8.48 -3.25
C LEU A 180 23.88 -8.18 -4.74
N LYS A 181 23.20 -8.89 -5.64
CA LYS A 181 23.39 -8.63 -7.08
C LYS A 181 22.98 -7.18 -7.36
N ASP A 182 23.84 -6.44 -8.05
CA ASP A 182 23.53 -5.09 -8.49
C ASP A 182 22.39 -5.14 -9.50
N LEU A 183 21.54 -4.10 -9.50
CA LEU A 183 20.48 -3.95 -10.49
C LEU A 183 21.11 -3.35 -11.76
N PRO A 184 21.15 -4.08 -12.89
CA PRO A 184 21.61 -3.53 -14.16
C PRO A 184 20.51 -2.65 -14.75
N TYR A 185 20.36 -1.43 -14.22
CA TYR A 185 19.40 -0.45 -14.72
C TYR A 185 20.14 0.59 -15.57
N ASP A 186 19.77 0.70 -16.84
CA ASP A 186 20.37 1.60 -17.83
C ASP A 186 19.43 2.79 -18.17
N GLY A 187 18.43 3.05 -17.32
CA GLY A 187 17.43 4.10 -17.53
C GLY A 187 17.70 5.39 -16.73
N ASP A 188 16.79 6.36 -16.84
CA ASP A 188 16.88 7.62 -16.10
C ASP A 188 16.71 7.42 -14.58
N ASP A 189 17.63 8.00 -13.80
CA ASP A 189 17.60 7.98 -12.33
C ASP A 189 16.27 8.54 -11.75
N SER A 190 15.64 9.49 -12.44
CA SER A 190 14.34 10.04 -12.02
C SER A 190 13.21 9.02 -12.10
N MET A 191 13.22 8.15 -13.12
CA MET A 191 12.23 7.08 -13.23
C MET A 191 12.44 6.04 -12.14
N LEU A 192 13.69 5.71 -11.83
CA LEU A 192 14.00 4.78 -10.75
C LEU A 192 13.47 5.33 -9.42
N ALA A 193 13.70 6.61 -9.10
CA ALA A 193 13.14 7.25 -7.91
C ALA A 193 11.60 7.21 -7.86
N ASP A 194 10.93 7.42 -8.99
CA ASP A 194 9.47 7.31 -9.10
C ASP A 194 8.97 5.87 -8.86
N ILE A 195 9.67 4.87 -9.37
CA ILE A 195 9.38 3.46 -9.13
C ILE A 195 9.61 3.11 -7.66
N THR A 196 10.71 3.57 -7.06
CA THR A 196 11.01 3.35 -5.63
C THR A 196 9.92 3.94 -4.75
N SER A 197 9.50 5.19 -5.00
CA SER A 197 8.43 5.83 -4.24
C SER A 197 7.09 5.09 -4.40
N SER A 198 6.75 4.68 -5.63
CA SER A 198 5.54 3.92 -5.93
C SER A 198 5.56 2.51 -5.31
N MET A 199 6.72 1.86 -5.27
CA MET A 199 6.93 0.55 -4.63
C MET A 199 6.76 0.66 -3.11
N MET A 200 7.36 1.68 -2.48
CA MET A 200 7.21 1.92 -1.04
C MET A 200 5.76 2.24 -0.66
N LEU A 201 5.06 2.97 -1.52
CA LEU A 201 3.63 3.23 -1.37
C LEU A 201 2.82 1.92 -1.48
N TYR A 202 3.09 1.10 -2.49
CA TYR A 202 2.47 -0.22 -2.66
C TYR A 202 2.64 -1.09 -1.42
N LEU A 203 3.86 -1.20 -0.89
CA LEU A 203 4.13 -1.98 0.31
C LEU A 203 3.46 -1.38 1.56
N SER A 204 3.32 -0.07 1.65
CA SER A 204 2.66 0.57 2.80
C SER A 204 1.18 0.20 2.93
N VAL A 205 0.52 -0.08 1.80
CA VAL A 205 -0.89 -0.46 1.75
C VAL A 205 -1.04 -1.97 1.82
N ASN A 206 -0.31 -2.70 0.98
CA ASN A 206 -0.51 -4.13 0.78
C ASN A 206 0.33 -5.01 1.72
N ASN A 207 1.53 -4.58 2.11
CA ASN A 207 2.44 -5.39 2.93
C ASN A 207 3.31 -4.55 3.88
N LYS A 208 2.66 -3.95 4.88
CA LYS A 208 3.31 -3.16 5.94
C LYS A 208 4.50 -3.85 6.64
N PRO A 209 4.46 -5.16 6.98
CA PRO A 209 5.61 -5.79 7.63
C PRO A 209 6.82 -5.89 6.68
N LEU A 210 6.61 -6.15 5.39
CA LEU A 210 7.71 -6.20 4.41
C LEU A 210 8.37 -4.83 4.26
N ARG A 211 7.59 -3.75 4.19
CA ARG A 211 8.12 -2.38 4.19
C ARG A 211 9.04 -2.11 5.39
N LYS A 212 8.56 -2.41 6.60
CA LYS A 212 9.34 -2.20 7.84
C LYS A 212 10.62 -3.03 7.87
N LEU A 213 10.58 -4.25 7.31
CA LEU A 213 11.76 -5.10 7.18
C LEU A 213 12.75 -4.52 6.17
N ALA A 214 12.28 -4.02 5.02
CA ALA A 214 13.12 -3.38 4.01
C ALA A 214 13.84 -2.15 4.59
N GLU A 215 13.10 -1.25 5.25
CA GLU A 215 13.68 -0.07 5.93
C GLU A 215 14.72 -0.47 6.98
N ARG A 216 14.44 -1.51 7.76
CA ARG A 216 15.38 -2.02 8.78
C ARG A 216 16.65 -2.59 8.16
N ILE A 217 16.54 -3.37 7.09
CA ILE A 217 17.69 -3.97 6.39
C ILE A 217 18.52 -2.88 5.72
N HIS A 218 17.87 -1.94 5.04
CA HIS A 218 18.55 -0.80 4.44
C HIS A 218 19.33 0.02 5.48
N HIS A 219 18.72 0.35 6.63
CA HIS A 219 19.43 1.01 7.74
C HIS A 219 20.60 0.19 8.29
N GLN A 220 20.43 -1.13 8.42
CA GLN A 220 21.50 -2.02 8.87
C GLN A 220 22.67 -2.04 7.88
N ARG A 221 22.38 -2.10 6.58
CA ARG A 221 23.38 -2.09 5.50
C ARG A 221 24.11 -0.75 5.43
N ALA A 222 23.40 0.35 5.58
CA ALA A 222 23.99 1.69 5.70
C ALA A 222 24.95 1.82 6.91
N MET A 223 24.71 1.06 7.98
CA MET A 223 25.61 0.99 9.14
C MET A 223 26.77 -0.03 8.97
N GLY A 224 26.77 -0.84 7.90
CA GLY A 224 27.77 -1.87 7.64
C GLY A 224 27.83 -2.98 8.69
N LYS A 225 26.73 -3.24 9.41
CA LYS A 225 26.70 -4.23 10.50
C LYS A 225 26.09 -5.56 10.06
N PRO A 226 26.81 -6.68 10.14
CA PRO A 226 26.24 -8.00 9.89
C PRO A 226 25.24 -8.39 11.00
N ASP A 227 24.13 -9.04 10.64
CA ASP A 227 23.15 -9.59 11.60
C ASP A 227 22.75 -11.02 11.21
N GLU A 228 23.40 -12.00 11.83
CA GLU A 228 23.13 -13.43 11.66
C GLU A 228 21.75 -13.85 12.18
N ASN A 229 21.24 -13.18 13.22
CA ASN A 229 19.93 -13.51 13.77
C ASN A 229 18.82 -13.08 12.82
N LEU A 230 19.00 -11.94 12.16
CA LEU A 230 18.05 -11.44 11.18
C LEU A 230 18.04 -12.32 9.91
N SER A 231 19.22 -12.74 9.42
CA SER A 231 19.29 -13.64 8.27
C SER A 231 18.61 -14.99 8.53
N ALA A 232 18.85 -15.60 9.69
CA ALA A 232 18.18 -16.86 10.10
C ALA A 232 16.66 -16.69 10.20
N ARG A 233 16.18 -15.54 10.71
CA ARG A 233 14.75 -15.24 10.76
C ARG A 233 14.13 -15.06 9.38
N LEU A 234 14.81 -14.35 8.47
CA LEU A 234 14.34 -14.18 7.08
C LEU A 234 14.25 -15.52 6.37
N PHE A 235 15.25 -16.39 6.56
CA PHE A 235 15.24 -17.75 6.01
C PHE A 235 14.06 -18.59 6.54
N HIS A 236 13.82 -18.57 7.85
CA HIS A 236 12.66 -19.29 8.41
C HIS A 236 11.33 -18.74 7.89
N GLN A 237 11.21 -17.42 7.73
CA GLN A 237 9.98 -16.79 7.21
C GLN A 237 9.77 -17.05 5.71
N SER A 238 10.85 -17.09 4.92
CA SER A 238 10.77 -17.43 3.50
C SER A 238 10.38 -18.90 3.30
N MET A 239 10.92 -19.82 4.10
CA MET A 239 10.56 -21.24 4.10
C MET A 239 9.08 -21.48 4.45
N GLN A 240 8.52 -20.67 5.34
CA GLN A 240 7.09 -20.70 5.67
C GLN A 240 6.19 -20.05 4.58
N LYS A 241 6.77 -19.59 3.46
CA LYS A 241 6.09 -18.80 2.41
C LYS A 241 5.37 -17.56 2.93
N ARG A 242 5.80 -17.03 4.07
CA ARG A 242 5.22 -15.82 4.69
C ARG A 242 5.88 -14.53 4.19
N LEU A 243 7.05 -14.65 3.58
CA LEU A 243 7.85 -13.52 3.14
C LEU A 243 8.30 -13.71 1.70
N ASP A 244 8.13 -12.64 0.92
CA ASP A 244 8.63 -12.56 -0.45
C ASP A 244 10.07 -12.04 -0.46
N LEU A 245 11.03 -12.96 -0.43
CA LEU A 245 12.46 -12.62 -0.31
C LEU A 245 13.00 -11.89 -1.54
N SER A 246 12.52 -12.20 -2.75
CA SER A 246 12.95 -11.53 -3.98
C SER A 246 12.40 -10.11 -4.07
N LEU A 247 11.15 -9.89 -3.66
CA LEU A 247 10.60 -8.54 -3.55
C LEU A 247 11.33 -7.70 -2.50
N LEU A 248 11.65 -8.30 -1.34
CA LEU A 248 12.44 -7.63 -0.30
C LEU A 248 13.82 -7.21 -0.82
N ALA A 249 14.49 -8.08 -1.57
CA ALA A 249 15.79 -7.78 -2.17
C ALA A 249 15.70 -6.63 -3.18
N LEU A 250 14.73 -6.66 -4.09
CA LEU A 250 14.52 -5.56 -5.04
C LEU A 250 14.34 -4.22 -4.31
N VAL A 251 13.49 -4.19 -3.27
CA VAL A 251 13.21 -2.94 -2.54
C VAL A 251 14.46 -2.43 -1.82
N VAL A 252 15.27 -3.31 -1.26
CA VAL A 252 16.54 -2.90 -0.62
C VAL A 252 17.49 -2.32 -1.66
N VAL A 253 17.62 -2.91 -2.85
CA VAL A 253 18.44 -2.34 -3.93
C VAL A 253 17.92 -0.98 -4.38
N LEU A 254 16.61 -0.87 -4.60
CA LEU A 254 15.96 0.38 -5.00
C LEU A 254 16.09 1.51 -3.97
N LEU A 255 16.35 1.18 -2.71
CA LEU A 255 16.64 2.16 -1.65
C LEU A 255 18.14 2.52 -1.57
N GLU A 256 19.01 1.69 -2.13
CA GLU A 256 20.47 1.90 -2.17
C GLU A 256 20.93 2.66 -3.42
N SER A 257 20.16 2.56 -4.51
CA SER A 257 20.28 3.37 -5.74
C SER A 257 19.78 4.80 -5.53
#